data_AF-A0A4Z1PRH3-F1
#
_entry.id   AF-A0A4Z1PRH3-F1
#
_cell.length_a   1.000
_cell.length_b   1.000
_cell.length_c   1.000
_cell.angle_alpha   90.00
_cell.angle_beta   90.00
_cell.angle_gamma   90.00
#
_symmetry.space_group_name_H-M   'P 1'
#
loop_
_entity.id
_entity.type
_entity.pdbx_description
1 polymer ?
#
loop_
_entity_poly.entity_id
_entity_poly.type
_entity_poly.pdbx_seq_one_letter_code
_entity_poly.pdbx_strand_id
1 'polypeptide(L)'
;MQSAVRSMNLAHHPYWSRLWIVQEVMFAVNLVVRFGSLREDWSTFTTMIKARGANTSPALKVIKHKEQFYDGNPKFHQNFLLYSLMSEFRHSQARIIHDKVYAPNGLATQETRVQVDYTISELCLALRVLETITSRTNSGITDASMDRKKAIAFLIRALELNQRDASRLKRLDTER
;
A
#
# COMPACT_ATOMS: atom_id res chain seq x y z
N MET A 1 6.58 -32.51 8.17
CA MET A 1 7.67 -31.99 7.29
C MET A 1 7.16 -31.38 5.98
N GLN A 2 6.18 -31.98 5.28
CA GLN A 2 5.64 -31.45 4.01
C GLN A 2 4.89 -30.11 4.14
N SER A 3 4.09 -29.90 5.20
CA SER A 3 3.39 -28.61 5.41
C SER A 3 4.37 -27.46 5.49
N ALA A 4 5.48 -27.67 6.21
CA ALA A 4 6.44 -26.60 6.44
C ALA A 4 7.20 -26.17 5.19
N VAL A 5 7.51 -27.10 4.29
CA VAL A 5 8.09 -26.78 2.98
C VAL A 5 7.08 -26.01 2.12
N ARG A 6 5.80 -26.39 2.16
CA ARG A 6 4.73 -25.72 1.40
C ARG A 6 4.50 -24.29 1.86
N SER A 7 4.41 -24.05 3.16
CA SER A 7 4.24 -22.69 3.68
C SER A 7 5.47 -21.82 3.37
N MET A 8 6.67 -22.41 3.32
CA MET A 8 7.87 -21.69 2.92
C MET A 8 7.91 -21.34 1.43
N ASN A 9 7.47 -22.26 0.57
CA ASN A 9 7.28 -21.98 -0.86
C ASN A 9 6.22 -20.91 -1.06
N LEU A 10 5.11 -21.01 -0.31
CA LEU A 10 4.05 -20.02 -0.36
C LEU A 10 4.53 -18.65 0.13
N ALA A 11 5.40 -18.58 1.15
CA ALA A 11 5.94 -17.31 1.65
C ALA A 11 6.68 -16.51 0.57
N HIS A 12 7.30 -17.20 -0.39
CA HIS A 12 8.02 -16.62 -1.53
C HIS A 12 7.16 -16.48 -2.79
N HIS A 13 5.90 -16.92 -2.75
CA HIS A 13 5.03 -16.88 -3.90
C HIS A 13 4.74 -15.41 -4.32
N PRO A 14 4.74 -15.09 -5.63
CA PRO A 14 4.52 -13.72 -6.12
C PRO A 14 3.18 -13.10 -5.69
N TYR A 15 2.22 -13.92 -5.25
CA TYR A 15 0.96 -13.48 -4.67
C TYR A 15 1.14 -12.42 -3.58
N TRP A 16 2.12 -12.60 -2.70
CA TRP A 16 2.41 -11.69 -1.59
C TRP A 16 3.03 -10.36 -2.02
N SER A 17 3.49 -10.26 -3.27
CA SER A 17 3.98 -9.01 -3.85
C SER A 17 2.85 -8.15 -4.41
N ARG A 18 1.61 -8.66 -4.51
CA ARG A 18 0.46 -7.90 -5.01
C ARG A 18 0.04 -6.85 -4.00
N LEU A 19 -0.35 -5.67 -4.44
CA LEU A 19 -0.74 -4.59 -3.54
C LEU A 19 -2.05 -4.88 -2.78
N TRP A 20 -3.01 -5.54 -3.42
CA TRP A 20 -4.30 -5.90 -2.83
C TRP A 20 -4.21 -6.80 -1.60
N ILE A 21 -3.18 -7.65 -1.51
CA ILE A 21 -3.02 -8.54 -0.35
C ILE A 21 -2.84 -7.76 0.96
N VAL A 22 -2.35 -6.52 0.87
CA VAL A 22 -2.16 -5.67 2.05
C VAL A 22 -3.52 -5.41 2.70
N GLN A 23 -4.52 -4.94 1.95
CA GLN A 23 -5.86 -4.71 2.50
C GLN A 23 -6.48 -6.00 3.03
N GLU A 24 -6.40 -7.08 2.26
CA GLU A 24 -6.97 -8.38 2.63
C GLU A 24 -6.43 -8.85 3.98
N VAL A 25 -5.13 -8.67 4.23
CA VAL A 25 -4.49 -9.07 5.49
C VAL A 25 -4.75 -8.07 6.62
N MET A 26 -4.70 -6.76 6.33
CA MET A 26 -4.87 -5.74 7.36
C MET A 26 -6.29 -5.71 7.93
N PHE A 27 -7.32 -5.86 7.09
CA PHE A 27 -8.72 -5.78 7.53
C PHE A 27 -9.34 -7.12 7.95
N ALA A 28 -8.66 -8.23 7.72
CA ALA A 28 -9.22 -9.53 8.07
C ALA A 28 -9.29 -9.71 9.60
N VAL A 29 -10.50 -10.03 10.07
CA VAL A 29 -10.77 -10.43 11.46
C VAL A 29 -10.27 -11.84 11.72
N ASN A 30 -10.48 -12.75 10.76
CA ASN A 30 -10.06 -14.14 10.84
C ASN A 30 -9.24 -14.49 9.59
N LEU A 31 -7.93 -14.71 9.75
CA LEU A 31 -7.02 -15.05 8.66
C LEU A 31 -6.71 -16.55 8.64
N VAL A 32 -6.98 -17.16 7.49
CA VAL A 32 -6.59 -18.54 7.18
C VAL A 32 -5.88 -18.52 5.84
N VAL A 33 -4.68 -19.09 5.80
CA VAL A 33 -3.88 -19.22 4.58
C VAL A 33 -4.30 -20.49 3.85
N ARG A 34 -4.73 -20.35 2.59
CA ARG A 34 -5.13 -21.47 1.73
C ARG A 34 -4.35 -21.45 0.43
N PHE A 35 -3.73 -22.58 0.08
CA PHE A 35 -3.01 -22.73 -1.18
C PHE A 35 -2.99 -24.19 -1.64
N GLY A 36 -3.78 -24.52 -2.67
CA GLY A 36 -4.03 -25.91 -3.06
C GLY A 36 -4.66 -26.69 -1.89
N SER A 37 -4.00 -27.75 -1.43
CA SER A 37 -4.41 -28.53 -0.25
C SER A 37 -3.89 -27.98 1.08
N LEU A 38 -3.05 -26.94 1.07
CA LEU A 38 -2.60 -26.27 2.30
C LEU A 38 -3.75 -25.45 2.87
N ARG A 39 -4.03 -25.63 4.17
CA ARG A 39 -4.91 -24.79 4.99
C ARG A 39 -4.27 -24.65 6.35
N GLU A 40 -3.82 -23.44 6.68
CA GLU A 40 -3.18 -23.14 7.97
C GLU A 40 -3.77 -21.86 8.56
N ASP A 41 -3.95 -21.83 9.87
CA ASP A 41 -4.30 -20.60 10.57
C ASP A 41 -3.14 -19.60 10.48
N TRP A 42 -3.46 -18.31 10.51
CA TRP A 42 -2.47 -17.25 10.34
C TRP A 42 -1.30 -17.36 11.33
N SER A 43 -1.59 -17.61 12.61
CA SER A 43 -0.57 -17.74 13.66
C SER A 43 0.41 -18.90 13.39
N THR A 44 -0.10 -20.03 12.90
CA THR A 44 0.74 -21.18 12.52
C THR A 44 1.63 -20.81 11.34
N PHE A 45 1.06 -20.20 10.30
CA PHE A 45 1.79 -19.78 9.11
C PHE A 45 2.90 -18.77 9.44
N THR A 46 2.58 -17.71 10.21
CA THR A 46 3.56 -16.67 10.57
C THR A 46 4.66 -17.19 11.48
N THR A 47 4.32 -18.00 12.49
CA THR A 47 5.30 -18.63 13.39
C THR A 47 6.30 -19.46 12.61
N MET A 48 5.82 -20.23 11.63
CA MET A 48 6.67 -21.09 10.83
C MET A 48 7.62 -20.30 9.92
N ILE A 49 7.12 -19.27 9.24
CA ILE A 49 7.94 -18.39 8.37
C ILE A 49 9.05 -17.71 9.18
N LYS A 50 8.71 -17.21 10.37
CA LYS A 50 9.66 -16.57 11.29
C LYS A 50 10.72 -17.55 11.79
N ALA A 51 10.31 -18.72 12.26
CA ALA A 51 11.21 -19.72 12.83
C ALA A 51 12.22 -20.27 11.82
N ARG A 52 11.85 -20.32 10.53
CA ARG A 52 12.70 -20.87 9.46
C ARG A 52 13.48 -19.81 8.68
N GLY A 53 13.50 -18.56 9.15
CA GLY A 53 14.37 -17.53 8.60
C GLY A 53 14.02 -17.07 7.18
N ALA A 54 12.73 -17.06 6.79
CA ALA A 54 12.25 -16.40 5.56
C ALA A 54 12.32 -14.87 5.67
N ASN A 55 13.45 -14.36 6.15
CA ASN A 55 13.70 -12.96 6.52
C ASN A 55 13.57 -11.99 5.34
N THR A 56 13.59 -12.52 4.11
CA THR A 56 13.49 -11.78 2.85
C THR A 56 12.21 -12.09 2.06
N SER A 57 11.33 -12.97 2.57
CA SER A 57 10.12 -13.37 1.84
C SER A 57 9.12 -12.20 1.72
N PRO A 58 8.39 -12.06 0.60
CA PRO A 58 7.34 -11.05 0.48
C PRO A 58 6.22 -11.23 1.51
N ALA A 59 5.86 -12.47 1.86
CA ALA A 59 4.88 -12.73 2.92
C ALA A 59 5.30 -12.15 4.28
N LEU A 60 6.59 -12.26 4.64
CA LEU A 60 7.08 -11.72 5.90
C LEU A 60 6.94 -10.19 5.96
N LYS A 61 7.06 -9.48 4.83
CA LYS A 61 6.81 -8.03 4.81
C LYS A 61 5.38 -7.72 5.23
N VAL A 62 4.39 -8.42 4.66
CA VAL A 62 2.98 -8.24 4.99
C VAL A 62 2.70 -8.60 6.46
N ILE A 63 3.29 -9.70 6.95
CA ILE A 63 3.20 -10.12 8.35
C ILE A 63 3.71 -9.04 9.30
N LYS A 64 4.92 -8.52 9.05
CA LYS A 64 5.52 -7.46 9.86
C LYS A 64 4.65 -6.21 9.88
N HIS A 65 4.09 -5.82 8.73
CA HIS A 65 3.20 -4.67 8.66
C HIS A 65 1.94 -4.88 9.49
N LYS A 66 1.31 -6.06 9.42
CA LYS A 66 0.12 -6.35 10.24
C LYS A 66 0.44 -6.26 11.72
N GLU A 67 1.53 -6.86 12.15
CA GLU A 67 1.94 -6.86 13.57
C GLU A 67 2.31 -5.46 14.07
N GLN A 68 3.06 -4.69 13.28
CA GLN A 68 3.53 -3.36 13.66
C GLN A 68 2.42 -2.30 13.63
N PHE A 69 1.56 -2.33 12.62
CA PHE A 69 0.63 -1.23 12.34
C PHE A 69 -0.82 -1.53 12.67
N TYR A 70 -1.22 -2.81 12.72
CA TYR A 70 -2.61 -3.21 12.93
C TYR A 70 -2.81 -3.91 14.26
N ASP A 71 -2.03 -4.94 14.58
CA ASP A 71 -2.28 -5.71 15.80
C ASP A 71 -1.61 -5.08 17.05
N GLY A 72 -0.51 -4.32 16.85
CA GLY A 72 0.32 -3.80 17.94
C GLY A 72 -0.11 -2.46 18.54
N ASN A 73 -1.04 -1.71 17.93
CA ASN A 73 -1.46 -0.41 18.47
C ASN A 73 -2.88 0.02 18.01
N PRO A 74 -3.90 -0.03 18.90
CA PRO A 74 -5.27 0.36 18.59
C PRO A 74 -5.42 1.83 18.13
N LYS A 75 -4.46 2.71 18.48
CA LYS A 75 -4.47 4.12 18.06
C LYS A 75 -3.91 4.32 16.64
N PHE A 76 -3.27 3.31 16.06
CA PHE A 76 -2.64 3.41 14.72
C PHE A 76 -3.60 3.12 13.57
N HIS A 77 -4.78 2.57 13.83
CA HIS A 77 -5.78 2.26 12.79
C HIS A 77 -6.31 3.47 12.01
N GLN A 78 -5.90 4.70 12.34
CA GLN A 78 -6.61 5.89 11.87
C GLN A 78 -5.75 7.07 11.42
N ASN A 79 -4.41 7.01 11.39
CA ASN A 79 -3.60 8.21 11.09
C ASN A 79 -2.62 8.08 9.91
N PHE A 80 -2.80 7.09 9.04
CA PHE A 80 -1.98 7.00 7.84
C PHE A 80 -2.48 7.93 6.75
N LEU A 81 -1.63 8.86 6.34
CA LEU A 81 -1.88 9.61 5.11
C LEU A 81 -1.79 8.66 3.92
N LEU A 82 -2.71 8.81 2.97
CA LEU A 82 -2.72 8.01 1.73
C LEU A 82 -1.35 8.01 1.05
N TYR A 83 -0.69 9.18 0.97
CA TYR A 83 0.64 9.29 0.38
C TYR A 83 1.68 8.41 1.08
N SER A 84 1.71 8.38 2.42
CA SER A 84 2.66 7.58 3.18
C SER A 84 2.48 6.09 2.90
N LEU A 85 1.23 5.62 2.76
CA LEU A 85 0.91 4.25 2.39
C LEU A 85 1.31 3.93 0.94
N MET A 86 1.06 4.85 0.01
CA MET A 86 1.52 4.70 -1.38
C MET A 86 3.05 4.57 -1.45
N SER A 87 3.77 5.37 -0.64
CA SER A 87 5.22 5.32 -0.57
C SER A 87 5.73 4.01 0.03
N GLU A 88 5.11 3.54 1.13
CA GLU A 88 5.45 2.27 1.78
C GLU A 88 5.31 1.10 0.81
N PHE A 89 4.17 1.02 0.10
CA PHE A 89 3.87 -0.08 -0.80
C PHE A 89 4.21 0.21 -2.27
N ARG A 90 5.09 1.19 -2.55
CA ARG A 90 5.45 1.61 -3.92
C ARG A 90 5.93 0.48 -4.82
N HIS A 91 6.61 -0.51 -4.22
CA HIS A 91 7.17 -1.67 -4.91
C HIS A 91 6.20 -2.85 -5.05
N SER A 92 5.03 -2.80 -4.43
CA SER A 92 4.01 -3.85 -4.58
C SER A 92 3.38 -3.79 -5.96
N GLN A 93 3.10 -4.95 -6.55
CA GLN A 93 2.58 -5.10 -7.89
C GLN A 93 1.09 -4.78 -7.96
N ALA A 94 0.71 -4.04 -9.00
CA ALA A 94 -0.68 -3.73 -9.31
C ALA A 94 -0.91 -4.08 -10.78
N ARG A 95 -2.01 -4.76 -11.09
CA ARG A 95 -2.38 -5.07 -12.49
C ARG A 95 -3.01 -3.84 -13.16
N ILE A 96 -3.83 -3.12 -12.40
CA ILE A 96 -4.43 -1.85 -12.81
C ILE A 96 -3.66 -0.76 -12.07
N ILE A 97 -3.18 0.25 -12.80
CA ILE A 97 -2.31 1.27 -12.21
C ILE A 97 -3.02 2.07 -11.11
N HIS A 98 -4.34 2.29 -11.21
CA HIS A 98 -5.16 2.93 -10.18
C HIS A 98 -5.09 2.24 -8.81
N ASP A 99 -4.84 0.93 -8.79
CA ASP A 99 -4.72 0.19 -7.53
C ASP A 99 -3.53 0.67 -6.70
N LYS A 100 -2.50 1.29 -7.33
CA LYS A 100 -1.41 1.97 -6.61
C LYS A 100 -1.92 3.03 -5.64
N VAL A 101 -3.11 3.57 -5.88
CA VAL A 101 -3.82 4.51 -5.00
C VAL A 101 -4.95 3.81 -4.25
N TYR A 102 -5.80 3.05 -4.96
CA TYR A 102 -7.04 2.55 -4.37
C TYR A 102 -6.85 1.41 -3.37
N ALA A 103 -5.82 0.59 -3.54
CA ALA A 103 -5.50 -0.45 -2.55
C ALA A 103 -4.96 0.13 -1.23
N PRO A 104 -4.10 1.17 -1.17
CA PRO A 104 -3.82 1.83 0.11
C PRO A 104 -4.97 2.73 0.60
N ASN A 105 -5.88 3.19 -0.27
CA ASN A 105 -6.98 4.12 0.08
C ASN A 105 -7.86 3.65 1.24
N GLY A 106 -8.20 2.37 1.32
CA GLY A 106 -8.99 1.82 2.42
C GLY A 106 -8.29 1.95 3.78
N LEU A 107 -6.95 1.87 3.80
CA LEU A 107 -6.11 1.94 5.01
C LEU A 107 -5.84 3.37 5.46
N ALA A 108 -6.03 4.35 4.56
CA ALA A 108 -5.75 5.75 4.83
C ALA A 108 -6.80 6.39 5.75
N THR A 109 -6.44 7.47 6.45
CA THR A 109 -7.41 8.30 7.18
C THR A 109 -8.41 8.92 6.22
N GLN A 110 -9.67 8.99 6.65
CA GLN A 110 -10.81 9.45 5.85
C GLN A 110 -10.55 10.77 5.11
N GLU A 111 -9.86 11.74 5.71
CA GLU A 111 -9.63 13.06 5.08
C GLU A 111 -8.55 13.04 4.00
N THR A 112 -7.75 11.98 3.89
CA THR A 112 -6.81 11.79 2.76
C THR A 112 -7.30 10.81 1.71
N ARG A 113 -8.44 10.17 1.96
CA ARG A 113 -9.02 9.22 1.00
C ARG A 113 -9.47 9.96 -0.24
N VAL A 114 -9.28 9.32 -1.39
CA VAL A 114 -9.84 9.75 -2.65
C VAL A 114 -11.05 8.89 -2.99
N GLN A 115 -12.02 9.45 -3.72
CA GLN A 115 -13.12 8.67 -4.25
C GLN A 115 -12.60 7.69 -5.31
N VAL A 116 -12.98 6.42 -5.16
CA VAL A 116 -12.62 5.35 -6.09
C VAL A 116 -13.42 5.52 -7.39
N ASP A 117 -12.69 5.61 -8.50
CA ASP A 117 -13.26 5.82 -9.83
C ASP A 117 -12.28 5.34 -10.90
N TYR A 118 -12.46 4.11 -11.39
CA TYR A 118 -11.59 3.52 -12.41
C TYR A 118 -11.79 4.12 -13.81
N THR A 119 -12.71 5.08 -13.98
CA THR A 119 -12.98 5.70 -15.29
C THR A 119 -12.12 6.92 -15.56
N ILE A 120 -11.45 7.48 -14.54
CA ILE A 120 -10.58 8.65 -14.70
C ILE A 120 -9.20 8.26 -15.20
N SER A 121 -8.52 9.19 -15.87
CA SER A 121 -7.13 9.01 -16.27
C SER A 121 -6.17 9.05 -15.08
N GLU A 122 -4.96 8.54 -15.28
CA GLU A 122 -3.88 8.56 -14.31
C GLU A 122 -3.51 10.00 -13.91
N LEU A 123 -3.56 10.94 -14.85
CA LEU A 123 -3.35 12.37 -14.55
C LEU A 123 -4.45 12.91 -13.62
N CYS A 124 -5.71 12.60 -13.90
CA CYS A 124 -6.83 13.02 -13.04
C CYS A 124 -6.70 12.41 -11.64
N LEU A 125 -6.31 11.14 -11.55
CA LEU A 125 -6.05 10.48 -10.27
C LEU A 125 -4.87 11.14 -9.53
N ALA A 126 -3.77 11.45 -10.23
CA ALA A 126 -2.62 12.14 -9.65
C ALA A 126 -3.01 13.52 -9.08
N LEU A 127 -3.83 14.28 -9.80
CA LEU A 127 -4.33 15.57 -9.33
C LEU A 127 -5.20 15.42 -8.08
N ARG A 128 -6.12 14.45 -8.05
CA ARG A 128 -6.95 14.16 -6.86
C ARG A 128 -6.09 13.84 -5.64
N VAL A 129 -5.05 13.02 -5.79
CA VAL A 129 -4.13 12.69 -4.68
C VAL A 129 -3.30 13.90 -4.27
N LEU A 130 -2.83 14.71 -5.22
CA LEU A 130 -2.08 15.92 -4.91
C LEU A 130 -2.94 16.92 -4.13
N GLU A 131 -4.20 17.08 -4.49
CA GLU A 131 -5.15 17.93 -3.78
C GLU A 131 -5.34 17.52 -2.32
N THR A 132 -5.45 16.21 -2.03
CA THR A 132 -5.56 15.73 -0.64
C THR A 132 -4.30 15.94 0.19
N ILE A 133 -3.11 15.95 -0.43
CA ILE A 133 -1.85 16.26 0.23
C ILE A 133 -1.77 17.77 0.56
N THR A 134 -2.18 18.61 -0.39
CA THR A 134 -2.05 20.08 -0.28
C THR A 134 -3.10 20.73 0.63
N SER A 135 -4.30 20.17 0.71
CA SER A 135 -5.33 20.65 1.65
C SER A 135 -4.90 20.48 3.10
N ARG A 136 -4.08 19.46 3.40
CA ARG A 136 -3.55 19.20 4.75
C ARG A 136 -2.35 20.05 5.16
N THR A 137 -1.53 20.54 4.21
CA THR A 137 -0.47 21.50 4.56
C THR A 137 -1.03 22.78 5.19
N ASN A 138 -2.30 23.12 4.91
CA ASN A 138 -2.97 24.27 5.51
C ASN A 138 -3.66 23.97 6.86
N SER A 139 -3.86 22.68 7.22
CA SER A 139 -4.63 22.26 8.40
C SER A 139 -3.77 21.67 9.54
N GLY A 140 -2.44 21.82 9.49
CA GLY A 140 -1.54 21.51 10.60
C GLY A 140 -1.20 20.03 10.83
N ILE A 141 -1.73 19.10 10.03
CA ILE A 141 -1.32 17.68 10.03
C ILE A 141 -0.34 17.48 8.88
N THR A 142 0.93 17.78 9.11
CA THR A 142 2.01 17.57 8.15
C THR A 142 2.71 16.25 8.41
N ASP A 143 2.94 15.47 7.35
CA ASP A 143 4.15 14.66 7.29
C ASP A 143 5.29 15.68 7.07
N ALA A 144 6.01 16.02 8.14
CA ALA A 144 7.05 17.04 8.16
C ALA A 144 8.17 16.82 7.11
N SER A 145 8.14 15.70 6.37
CA SER A 145 9.11 15.32 5.35
C SER A 145 8.76 15.71 3.91
N MET A 146 7.51 16.13 3.61
CA MET A 146 7.01 16.13 2.23
C MET A 146 7.04 17.49 1.53
N ASP A 147 8.05 17.67 0.69
CA ASP A 147 8.08 18.71 -0.35
C ASP A 147 7.09 18.33 -1.47
N ARG A 148 6.19 19.26 -1.83
CA ARG A 148 5.20 19.10 -2.91
C ARG A 148 5.83 18.69 -4.24
N LYS A 149 7.06 19.14 -4.53
CA LYS A 149 7.83 18.70 -5.71
C LYS A 149 8.19 17.21 -5.64
N LYS A 150 8.53 16.71 -4.44
CA LYS A 150 8.77 15.27 -4.23
C LYS A 150 7.48 14.48 -4.41
N ALA A 151 6.35 14.98 -3.93
CA ALA A 151 5.05 14.34 -4.13
C ALA A 151 4.69 14.24 -5.61
N ILE A 152 4.88 15.31 -6.39
CA ILE A 152 4.67 15.30 -7.85
C ILE A 152 5.60 14.28 -8.53
N ALA A 153 6.90 14.30 -8.20
CA ALA A 153 7.86 13.37 -8.77
C ALA A 153 7.55 11.92 -8.40
N PHE A 154 7.00 11.68 -7.21
CA PHE A 154 6.52 10.37 -6.78
C PHE A 154 5.29 9.95 -7.61
N LEU A 155 4.26 10.79 -7.71
CA LEU A 155 3.03 10.49 -8.44
C LEU A 155 3.28 10.20 -9.92
N ILE A 156 4.18 10.96 -10.57
CA ILE A 156 4.59 10.70 -11.96
C ILE A 156 5.11 9.27 -12.13
N ARG A 157 5.92 8.79 -11.18
CA ARG A 157 6.50 7.44 -11.24
C ARG A 157 5.49 6.38 -10.81
N ALA A 158 4.72 6.64 -9.77
CA ALA A 158 3.79 5.67 -9.20
C ALA A 158 2.59 5.39 -10.11
N LEU A 159 2.16 6.39 -10.88
CA LEU A 159 1.04 6.31 -11.83
C LEU A 159 1.51 6.24 -13.29
N GLU A 160 2.80 6.05 -13.51
CA GLU A 160 3.39 5.86 -14.84
C GLU A 160 2.95 6.93 -15.87
N LEU A 161 2.89 8.19 -15.42
CA LEU A 161 2.44 9.29 -16.28
C LEU A 161 3.38 9.46 -17.47
N ASN A 162 2.80 9.52 -18.67
CA ASN A 162 3.54 9.84 -19.88
C ASN A 162 4.14 11.26 -19.82
N GLN A 163 5.06 11.59 -20.73
CA GLN A 163 5.74 12.88 -20.73
C GLN A 163 4.80 14.08 -20.81
N ARG A 164 3.71 13.98 -21.59
CA ARG A 164 2.72 15.06 -21.74
C ARG A 164 2.01 15.32 -20.41
N ASP A 165 1.52 14.28 -19.75
CA ASP A 165 0.77 14.39 -18.50
C ASP A 165 1.67 14.75 -17.32
N ALA A 166 2.90 14.23 -17.27
CA ALA A 166 3.91 14.66 -16.30
C ALA A 166 4.22 16.16 -16.43
N SER A 167 4.29 16.68 -17.66
CA SER A 167 4.53 18.12 -17.92
C SER A 167 3.31 18.97 -17.56
N ARG A 168 2.09 18.45 -17.75
CA ARG A 168 0.86 19.12 -17.29
C ARG A 168 0.79 19.18 -15.78
N LEU A 169 1.06 18.07 -15.09
CA LEU A 169 1.05 18.02 -13.63
C LEU A 169 2.04 19.01 -13.01
N LYS A 170 3.26 19.12 -13.56
CA LYS A 170 4.27 20.10 -13.11
C LYS A 170 3.88 21.55 -13.36
N ARG A 171 3.16 21.86 -14.46
CA ARG A 171 2.73 23.23 -14.79
C ARG A 171 1.57 23.72 -13.92
N LEU A 172 0.60 22.84 -13.68
CA LEU A 172 -0.53 23.12 -12.78
C LEU A 172 -0.07 23.39 -11.33
N ASP A 173 1.16 23.00 -11.00
CA ASP A 173 1.80 23.34 -9.73
C ASP A 173 2.34 24.78 -9.70
N THR A 174 2.92 25.26 -10.79
CA THR A 174 3.52 26.61 -10.86
C THR A 174 2.50 27.75 -10.96
N GLU A 175 1.23 27.43 -11.25
CA GLU A 175 0.14 28.40 -11.48
C GLU A 175 -0.77 28.60 -10.24
N ARG A 176 -0.52 27.90 -9.12
CA ARG A 176 -1.27 28.02 -7.86
C ARG A 176 -0.40 28.62 -6.76
#